data_AF-X0UVT7-F1
#
_entry.id   AF-X0UVT7-F1
#
_cell.length_a   1.000
_cell.length_b   1.000
_cell.length_c   1.000
_cell.angle_alpha   90.00
_cell.angle_beta   90.00
_cell.angle_gamma   90.00
#
_symmetry.space_group_name_H-M   'P 1'
#
loop_
_entity.id
_entity.type
_entity.pdbx_description
1 polymer ?
#
loop_
_entity_poly.entity_id
_entity_poly.type
_entity_poly.pdbx_seq_one_letter_code
_entity_poly.pdbx_strand_id
1 'polypeptide(L)' 'FTFVSGCTNGYIYYAPTAEQLQNRGGAQEDSDCLLAPEWQRMYEEKVDAMLKEL' A
#
# COMPACT_ATOMS: atom_id res chain seq x y z
N PHE A 1 -17.96 8.83 4.72
CA PHE A 1 -17.24 7.92 5.63
C PHE A 1 -16.36 7.04 4.74
N THR A 2 -15.06 6.97 5.01
CA THR A 2 -14.10 6.17 4.22
C THR A 2 -13.34 5.26 5.17
N PHE A 3 -13.10 4.02 4.78
CA PHE A 3 -12.32 3.04 5.54
C PHE A 3 -11.45 2.21 4.59
N VAL A 4 -10.39 1.60 5.13
CA VAL A 4 -9.52 0.69 4.39
C VAL A 4 -9.85 -0.75 4.81
N SER A 5 -10.08 -1.63 3.84
CA SER A 5 -10.28 -3.06 4.08
C SER A 5 -9.11 -3.85 3.52
N GLY A 6 -8.23 -4.31 4.41
CA GLY A 6 -7.09 -5.15 4.06
C GLY A 6 -7.51 -6.57 3.65
N CYS A 7 -6.61 -7.29 2.98
CA CYS A 7 -6.81 -8.69 2.55
C CYS A 7 -8.08 -8.93 1.71
N THR A 8 -8.43 -7.97 0.86
CA THR A 8 -9.56 -8.08 -0.07
C THR A 8 -9.08 -8.41 -1.46
N ASN A 9 -9.83 -9.26 -2.18
CA ASN A 9 -9.58 -9.64 -3.58
C ASN A 9 -8.21 -10.31 -3.87
N GLY A 10 -7.43 -10.63 -2.84
CA GLY A 10 -6.11 -11.25 -2.94
C GLY A 10 -5.21 -10.90 -1.77
N TYR A 11 -3.99 -11.42 -1.80
CA TYR A 11 -2.94 -11.16 -0.81
C TYR A 11 -1.59 -10.95 -1.50
N ILE A 12 -0.91 -9.86 -1.19
CA ILE A 12 0.38 -9.45 -1.81
C ILE A 12 1.40 -8.97 -0.77
N TYR A 13 1.40 -9.58 0.41
CA TYR A 13 2.26 -9.20 1.54
C TYR A 13 2.03 -7.76 2.05
N TYR A 14 2.98 -7.24 2.81
CA TYR A 14 2.90 -5.91 3.39
C TYR A 14 3.10 -4.83 2.32
N ALA A 15 2.45 -3.70 2.56
CA ALA A 15 2.49 -2.52 1.70
C ALA A 15 2.99 -1.32 2.53
N PRO A 16 4.29 -1.29 2.89
CA PRO A 16 4.91 -0.17 3.60
C PRO A 16 5.01 1.08 2.70
N THR A 17 5.07 2.26 3.31
CA THR A 17 5.40 3.49 2.59
C THR A 17 6.83 3.44 2.01
N ALA A 18 7.15 4.33 1.07
CA ALA A 18 8.50 4.44 0.53
C ALA A 18 9.56 4.77 1.60
N GLU A 19 9.18 5.52 2.64
CA GLU A 19 10.05 5.83 3.78
C GLU A 19 10.26 4.59 4.67
N GLN A 20 9.18 3.85 4.97
CA GLN A 20 9.25 2.61 5.75
C GLN A 20 10.12 1.55 5.07
N LEU A 21 10.11 1.45 3.74
CA LEU A 21 11.00 0.54 3.01
C LEU A 21 12.51 0.78 3.27
N GLN A 22 12.91 1.97 3.73
CA GLN A 22 14.30 2.24 4.12
C GLN A 22 14.71 1.56 5.43
N ASN A 23 13.74 1.08 6.22
CA ASN A 23 13.94 0.34 7.46
C ASN A 23 13.99 -1.19 7.24
N ARG A 24 14.33 -1.65 6.03
CA ARG A 24 14.45 -3.07 5.71
C ARG A 24 15.44 -3.76 6.65
N GLY A 25 14.99 -4.83 7.30
CA GLY A 25 15.70 -5.55 8.35
C GLY A 25 15.42 -5.05 9.78
N GLY A 26 14.77 -3.89 9.95
CA GLY A 26 14.39 -3.31 11.23
C GLY A 26 12.97 -3.68 11.69
N ALA A 27 12.04 -3.86 10.75
CA ALA A 27 10.70 -4.40 11.01
C ALA A 27 10.30 -5.41 9.93
N GLN A 28 9.45 -6.37 10.28
CA GLN A 28 9.03 -7.42 9.34
C GLN A 28 8.18 -6.82 8.21
N GLU A 29 7.26 -5.91 8.55
CA GLU A 29 6.35 -5.26 7.61
C GLU A 29 7.07 -4.38 6.58
N ASP A 30 8.22 -3.83 6.97
CA ASP A 30 9.10 -3.04 6.11
C ASP A 30 10.00 -3.92 5.23
N SER A 31 10.12 -5.22 5.57
CA SER A 31 11.03 -6.18 4.93
C SER A 31 10.32 -7.12 3.96
N ASP A 32 9.19 -7.67 4.39
CA ASP A 32 8.34 -8.62 3.68
C ASP A 32 7.37 -7.87 2.75
N CYS A 33 7.94 -7.17 1.77
CA CYS A 33 7.22 -6.37 0.79
C CYS A 33 7.62 -6.77 -0.64
N LEU A 34 6.61 -6.95 -1.50
CA LEU A 34 6.78 -7.23 -2.93
C LEU A 34 6.56 -5.99 -3.82
N LEU A 35 6.06 -4.90 -3.25
CA LEU A 35 5.69 -3.69 -3.96
C LEU A 35 6.87 -2.75 -4.13
N ALA A 36 6.95 -2.10 -5.29
CA ALA A 36 7.92 -1.03 -5.54
C ALA A 36 7.54 0.24 -4.76
N PRO A 37 8.49 1.12 -4.38
CA PRO A 37 8.22 2.31 -3.56
C PRO A 37 7.09 3.22 -4.07
N GLU A 38 6.78 3.19 -5.36
CA GLU A 38 5.76 4.00 -6.01
C GLU A 38 4.32 3.48 -5.82
N TRP A 39 4.14 2.26 -5.28
CA TRP A 39 2.83 1.60 -5.22
C TRP A 39 1.76 2.44 -4.53
N GLN A 40 2.12 3.13 -3.44
CA GLN A 40 1.18 3.87 -2.62
C GLN A 40 0.56 5.02 -3.42
N ARG A 41 1.40 5.78 -4.15
CA ARG A 41 0.94 6.86 -5.01
C ARG A 41 -0.02 6.34 -6.08
N MET A 42 0.32 5.22 -6.73
CA MET A 42 -0.53 4.62 -7.76
C MET A 42 -1.88 4.16 -7.19
N TYR A 43 -1.87 3.56 -5.99
CA TYR A 43 -3.08 3.12 -5.30
C TYR A 43 -3.97 4.32 -4.94
N GLU A 44 -3.41 5.36 -4.32
CA GLU A 44 -4.14 6.56 -3.90
C GLU A 44 -4.71 7.33 -5.11
N GLU A 45 -3.93 7.51 -6.18
CA GLU A 45 -4.40 8.12 -7.43
C GLU A 45 -5.58 7.34 -8.03
N LYS A 46 -5.52 6.00 -7.99
CA LYS A 46 -6.61 5.16 -8.50
C LYS A 46 -7.86 5.24 -7.63
N VAL A 47 -7.70 5.23 -6.30
CA VAL A 47 -8.81 5.39 -5.35
C VAL A 47 -9.47 6.76 -5.53
N ASP A 48 -8.71 7.85 -5.61
CA ASP A 48 -9.22 9.20 -5.81
C ASP A 48 -10.02 9.32 -7.13
N ALA A 49 -9.50 8.74 -8.22
CA ALA A 49 -10.22 8.70 -9.49
C ALA A 49 -11.57 7.96 -9.37
N MET A 50 -11.61 6.81 -8.68
CA MET A 50 -12.84 6.04 -8.47
C MET A 50 -13.85 6.77 -7.58
N LEU A 51 -13.38 7.42 -6.50
CA LEU A 51 -14.25 8.15 -5.58
C LEU A 51 -14.89 9.39 -6.24
N LYS A 52 -14.21 10.02 -7.21
CA LYS A 52 -14.75 11.15 -7.98
C LYS A 52 -15.89 10.76 -8.93
N GLU A 53 -16.05 9.47 -9.22
CA GLU A 53 -17.14 8.94 -10.05
C GLU A 53 -18.38 8.53 -9.23
N LEU A 54 -18.31 8.60 -7.90
CA LEU A 54 -19.43 8.31 -6.98
C LEU A 54 -20.24 9.56 -6.64
#